data_AF-A0A942SRB2-F1
#
_entry.id   AF-A0A942SRB2-F1
#
_cell.length_a   1.000
_cell.length_b   1.000
_cell.length_c   1.000
_cell.angle_alpha   90.00
_cell.angle_beta   90.00
_cell.angle_gamma   90.00
#
_symmetry.space_group_name_H-M   'P 1'
#
loop_
_entity.id
_entity.type
_entity.pdbx_description
1 polymer ?
#
loop_
_entity_poly.entity_id
_entity_poly.type
_entity_poly.pdbx_seq_one_letter_code
_entity_poly.pdbx_strand_id
1 'polypeptide(L)'
;MEFNKEEEYKLSLLRSMPKQKLGPVKQKEILHQLRLASRENTRILDYSGLFKKLAIAIAMCFIVFIPVLLFMSQNPTKPTHTTKPLQTEQWKVSPTFDLLDRDGSLVYKNRVRGIKGKIGFLDTEFIAKDPRAGSKMFWYVWGDYDKLANKTLKATAIHEGTGEKFVVNETELQGPIYGADASTLTSFKPFPKKGLWKMNISIDGKPYGSIVVNVKAPYIATKNAEFYLTEDDVKVGLNSDVILEVKGERKESKIIVKAALITDESHILSFPYYQDASFYNVTGNTITHFTGDLIFDTPGKWKITVLGESTVVNVKK
;
A
#
# COMPACT_ATOMS: atom_id res chain seq x y z
N MET A 1 -32.23 22.67 -4.84
CA MET A 1 -32.81 21.55 -5.62
C MET A 1 -34.10 21.17 -4.90
N GLU A 2 -35.25 21.60 -5.40
CA GLU A 2 -36.54 21.15 -4.90
C GLU A 2 -36.83 19.79 -5.55
N PHE A 3 -36.99 18.76 -4.71
CA PHE A 3 -37.40 17.44 -5.15
C PHE A 3 -38.86 17.50 -5.59
N ASN A 4 -39.21 16.82 -6.68
CA ASN A 4 -40.62 16.78 -7.09
C ASN A 4 -41.42 15.88 -6.12
N LYS A 5 -42.75 16.04 -6.08
CA LYS A 5 -43.64 15.31 -5.14
C LYS A 5 -43.48 13.79 -5.16
N GLU A 6 -43.12 13.21 -6.30
CA GLU A 6 -42.87 11.79 -6.47
C GLU A 6 -41.53 11.36 -5.83
N GLU A 7 -40.52 12.22 -5.87
CA GLU A 7 -39.23 11.99 -5.22
C GLU A 7 -39.33 12.15 -3.70
N GLU A 8 -40.09 13.13 -3.21
CA GLU A 8 -40.40 13.25 -1.79
C GLU A 8 -41.19 12.05 -1.27
N TYR A 9 -42.15 11.55 -2.04
CA TYR A 9 -42.90 10.34 -1.70
C TYR A 9 -41.99 9.11 -1.63
N LYS A 10 -41.10 8.90 -2.61
CA LYS A 10 -40.12 7.81 -2.60
C LYS A 10 -39.14 7.91 -1.43
N LEU A 11 -38.68 9.11 -1.09
CA LEU A 11 -37.82 9.35 0.08
C LEU A 11 -38.56 9.10 1.40
N SER A 12 -39.85 9.46 1.49
CA SER A 12 -40.67 9.17 2.66
C SER A 12 -40.86 7.66 2.87
N LEU A 13 -41.05 6.92 1.77
CA LEU A 13 -41.20 5.46 1.79
C LEU A 13 -39.90 4.77 2.23
N LEU A 14 -38.75 5.24 1.75
CA LEU A 14 -37.42 4.74 2.15
C LEU A 14 -37.10 5.03 3.63
N ARG A 15 -37.54 6.18 4.14
CA ARG A 15 -37.38 6.56 5.56
C ARG A 15 -38.30 5.77 6.48
N SER A 16 -39.48 5.34 6.00
CA SER A 16 -40.44 4.54 6.76
C SER A 16 -40.17 3.04 6.76
N MET A 17 -39.21 2.55 5.97
CA MET A 17 -38.85 1.13 5.97
C MET A 17 -38.19 0.76 7.31
N PRO A 18 -38.61 -0.33 7.96
CA PRO A 18 -37.96 -0.80 9.18
C PRO A 18 -36.50 -1.12 8.85
N LYS A 19 -35.57 -0.59 9.66
CA LYS A 19 -34.14 -0.95 9.59
C LYS A 19 -33.99 -2.40 10.06
N GLN A 20 -34.37 -3.35 9.22
CA GLN A 20 -34.09 -4.76 9.46
C GLN A 20 -32.58 -4.93 9.50
N LYS A 21 -32.05 -5.23 10.69
CA LYS A 21 -30.73 -5.86 10.78
C LYS A 21 -30.85 -7.18 10.03
N LEU A 22 -30.23 -7.23 8.86
CA LEU A 22 -30.10 -8.46 8.09
C LEU A 22 -29.45 -9.51 8.99
N GLY A 23 -30.04 -10.71 9.04
CA GLY A 23 -29.38 -11.84 9.70
C GLY A 23 -27.99 -12.07 9.06
N PRO A 24 -26.98 -12.49 9.84
CA PRO A 24 -25.58 -12.53 9.40
C PRO A 24 -25.36 -13.32 8.09
N VAL A 25 -26.17 -14.36 7.86
CA VAL A 25 -26.15 -15.17 6.62
C VAL A 25 -26.59 -14.35 5.40
N LYS A 26 -27.67 -13.55 5.53
CA LYS A 26 -28.21 -12.73 4.44
C LYS A 26 -27.31 -11.52 4.15
N GLN A 27 -26.61 -11.02 5.16
CA GLN A 27 -25.58 -10.00 5.00
C GLN A 27 -24.35 -10.54 4.25
N LYS A 28 -23.91 -11.77 4.56
CA LYS A 28 -22.81 -12.46 3.85
C LYS A 28 -23.15 -12.71 2.37
N GLU A 29 -24.38 -13.11 2.09
CA GLU A 29 -24.88 -13.30 0.71
C GLU A 29 -24.90 -11.99 -0.09
N ILE A 30 -25.45 -10.90 0.48
CA ILE A 30 -25.50 -9.60 -0.19
C ILE A 30 -24.08 -9.04 -0.42
N LEU A 31 -23.17 -9.20 0.55
CA LEU A 31 -21.76 -8.82 0.39
C LEU A 31 -21.07 -9.63 -0.71
N HIS A 32 -21.39 -10.92 -0.83
CA HIS A 32 -20.87 -11.78 -1.88
C HIS A 32 -21.36 -11.32 -3.27
N GLN A 33 -22.66 -11.08 -3.43
CA GLN A 33 -23.26 -10.61 -4.68
C GLN A 33 -22.74 -9.23 -5.12
N LEU A 34 -22.56 -8.29 -4.17
CA LEU A 34 -21.98 -6.98 -4.47
C LEU A 34 -20.52 -7.06 -4.95
N ARG A 35 -19.73 -8.00 -4.41
CA ARG A 35 -18.35 -8.25 -4.87
C ARG A 35 -18.34 -8.81 -6.29
N LEU A 36 -19.23 -9.73 -6.63
CA LEU A 36 -19.35 -10.27 -7.99
C LEU A 36 -19.73 -9.18 -9.00
N ALA A 37 -20.70 -8.32 -8.68
CA ALA A 37 -21.13 -7.22 -9.55
C ALA A 37 -20.04 -6.15 -9.77
N SER A 38 -19.13 -5.95 -8.81
CA SER A 38 -18.01 -4.99 -8.97
C SER A 38 -16.89 -5.47 -9.91
N ARG A 39 -16.82 -6.77 -10.22
CA ARG A 39 -15.81 -7.37 -11.11
C ARG A 39 -16.08 -7.13 -12.61
N GLU A 40 -17.29 -6.76 -13.01
CA GLU A 40 -17.68 -6.71 -14.44
C GLU A 40 -17.33 -5.40 -15.16
N ASN A 41 -16.85 -4.36 -14.44
CA ASN A 41 -16.77 -2.99 -14.98
C ASN A 41 -15.34 -2.41 -15.08
N THR A 42 -14.38 -3.18 -15.60
CA THR A 42 -13.07 -2.64 -16.00
C THR A 42 -12.90 -2.69 -17.51
N ARG A 43 -13.19 -1.57 -18.19
CA ARG A 43 -12.81 -1.36 -19.60
C ARG A 43 -11.31 -1.13 -19.71
N ILE A 44 -10.64 -1.95 -20.50
CA ILE A 44 -9.22 -1.83 -20.87
C ILE A 44 -9.10 -0.75 -21.95
N LEU A 45 -8.25 0.25 -21.75
CA LEU A 45 -7.85 1.23 -22.77
C LEU A 45 -6.44 0.88 -23.26
N ASP A 46 -6.32 0.62 -24.56
CA ASP A 46 -5.09 0.24 -25.26
C ASP A 46 -4.32 1.49 -25.76
N TYR A 47 -3.05 1.62 -25.37
CA TYR A 47 -2.19 2.78 -25.65
C TYR A 47 -0.95 2.42 -26.50
N SER A 48 -1.08 1.47 -27.43
CA SER A 48 0.04 0.97 -28.25
C SER A 48 0.51 1.87 -29.41
N GLY A 49 -0.11 3.03 -29.65
CA GLY A 49 0.18 3.89 -30.82
C GLY A 49 1.16 5.06 -30.63
N LEU A 50 1.37 5.54 -29.40
CA LEU A 50 2.04 6.83 -29.14
C LEU A 50 3.57 6.76 -28.99
N PHE A 51 4.12 5.60 -28.64
CA PHE A 51 5.55 5.48 -28.31
C PHE A 51 6.51 5.35 -29.49
N LYS A 52 6.02 5.13 -30.71
CA LYS A 52 6.91 4.98 -31.90
C LYS A 52 7.41 6.31 -32.48
N LYS A 53 6.84 7.46 -32.09
CA LYS A 53 7.21 8.77 -32.65
C LYS A 53 8.21 9.59 -31.79
N LEU A 54 8.50 9.17 -30.56
CA LEU A 54 9.33 9.95 -29.63
C LEU A 54 10.83 9.57 -29.67
N ALA A 55 11.20 8.47 -30.32
CA ALA A 55 12.57 7.93 -30.27
C ALA A 55 13.60 8.66 -31.17
N ILE A 56 13.18 9.55 -32.08
CA ILE A 56 14.07 10.17 -33.08
C ILE A 56 14.65 11.52 -32.59
N ALA A 57 14.07 12.14 -31.56
CA ALA A 57 14.51 13.48 -31.09
C ALA A 57 15.67 13.46 -30.07
N ILE A 58 15.99 12.31 -29.46
CA ILE A 58 16.94 12.23 -28.33
C ILE A 58 18.41 12.15 -28.79
N ALA A 59 18.67 11.81 -30.06
CA ALA A 59 20.03 11.59 -30.56
C ALA A 59 20.83 12.89 -30.85
N MET A 60 20.20 14.05 -30.98
CA MET A 60 20.90 15.31 -31.34
C MET A 60 21.38 16.16 -30.14
N CYS A 61 20.94 15.89 -28.91
CA CYS A 61 21.32 16.73 -27.75
C CYS A 61 22.65 16.33 -27.08
N PHE A 62 23.17 15.13 -27.35
CA PHE A 62 24.38 14.62 -26.66
C PHE A 62 25.71 15.13 -27.22
N ILE A 63 25.73 15.73 -28.42
CA ILE A 63 26.98 16.18 -29.07
C ILE A 63 27.41 17.59 -28.59
N VAL A 64 26.50 18.39 -28.03
CA VAL A 64 26.76 19.82 -27.75
C VAL A 64 27.09 20.10 -26.27
N PHE A 65 26.58 19.32 -25.31
CA PHE A 65 26.64 19.70 -23.88
C PHE A 65 27.77 19.06 -23.05
N ILE A 66 28.47 18.06 -23.58
CA ILE A 66 29.54 17.34 -22.85
C ILE A 66 30.80 18.20 -22.60
N PRO A 67 31.24 19.13 -23.48
CA PRO A 67 32.47 19.89 -23.23
C PRO A 67 32.35 20.94 -22.11
N VAL A 68 31.14 21.45 -21.81
CA VAL A 68 30.92 22.54 -20.85
C VAL A 68 31.00 22.05 -19.40
N LEU A 69 30.66 20.79 -19.14
CA LEU A 69 30.65 20.23 -17.78
C LEU A 69 32.04 19.87 -17.23
N LEU A 70 33.08 19.83 -18.08
CA LEU A 70 34.44 19.48 -17.66
C LEU A 70 35.30 20.67 -17.22
N PHE A 71 34.85 21.93 -17.41
CA PHE A 71 35.65 23.12 -17.12
C PHE A 71 35.35 23.83 -15.78
N MET A 72 34.36 23.39 -14.99
CA MET A 72 33.95 24.08 -13.75
C MET A 72 34.31 23.40 -12.42
N SER A 73 35.06 22.30 -12.43
CA SER A 73 35.42 21.57 -11.20
C SER A 73 36.81 21.94 -10.65
N GLN A 74 37.07 23.21 -10.32
CA GLN A 74 38.14 23.57 -9.38
C GLN A 74 37.76 24.81 -8.57
N ASN A 75 37.29 24.62 -7.32
CA ASN A 75 37.61 25.45 -6.16
C ASN A 75 36.95 24.88 -4.89
N PRO A 76 37.71 24.50 -3.84
CA PRO A 76 37.14 24.01 -2.58
C PRO A 76 36.91 25.17 -1.61
N THR A 77 35.67 25.33 -1.13
CA THR A 77 35.38 26.12 0.08
C THR A 77 34.87 25.19 1.18
N LYS A 78 35.50 25.28 2.36
CA LYS A 78 35.16 24.50 3.56
C LYS A 78 33.85 25.01 4.18
N PRO A 79 32.90 24.15 4.59
CA PRO A 79 31.76 24.57 5.39
C PRO A 79 32.06 24.47 6.89
N THR A 80 31.72 25.53 7.62
CA THR A 80 31.70 25.59 9.08
C THR A 80 30.35 25.03 9.57
N HIS A 81 30.36 23.87 10.22
CA HIS A 81 29.16 23.28 10.82
C HIS A 81 28.82 23.99 12.14
N THR A 82 27.70 24.71 12.17
CA THR A 82 27.02 25.07 13.42
C THR A 82 25.77 24.21 13.53
N THR A 83 25.87 23.12 14.28
CA THR A 83 24.77 22.16 14.48
C THR A 83 23.81 22.71 15.53
N LYS A 84 22.64 23.19 15.10
CA LYS A 84 21.49 23.42 15.99
C LYS A 84 20.97 22.06 16.48
N PRO A 85 20.58 21.89 17.76
CA PRO A 85 20.20 20.59 18.30
C PRO A 85 18.92 20.08 17.62
N LEU A 86 18.97 18.85 17.09
CA LEU A 86 17.79 18.13 16.63
C LEU A 86 16.85 17.91 17.82
N GLN A 87 15.65 18.46 17.71
CA GLN A 87 14.51 18.18 18.56
C GLN A 87 14.37 16.66 18.69
N THR A 88 14.35 16.15 19.93
CA THR A 88 14.10 14.74 20.26
C THR A 88 12.89 14.21 19.49
N GLU A 89 13.16 13.41 18.46
CA GLU A 89 12.16 12.90 17.55
C GLU A 89 11.28 11.86 18.26
N GLN A 90 9.99 12.18 18.42
CA GLN A 90 9.04 11.19 18.89
C GLN A 90 8.77 10.20 17.75
N TRP A 91 9.22 8.95 17.89
CA TRP A 91 8.88 7.81 17.04
C TRP A 91 7.41 7.43 17.25
N LYS A 92 6.52 8.29 16.76
CA LYS A 92 5.07 8.07 16.79
C LYS A 92 4.56 8.15 15.37
N VAL A 93 3.76 7.16 14.97
CA VAL A 93 3.11 7.13 13.66
C VAL A 93 2.44 8.48 13.39
N SER A 94 2.79 9.09 12.26
CA SER A 94 2.26 10.42 11.89
C SER A 94 0.74 10.37 11.75
N PRO A 95 0.03 11.44 12.14
CA PRO A 95 -1.43 11.45 12.09
C PRO A 95 -1.94 11.37 10.65
N THR A 96 -3.21 10.99 10.54
CA THR A 96 -3.98 11.11 9.32
C THR A 96 -4.85 12.38 9.34
N PHE A 97 -5.18 12.90 8.17
CA PHE A 97 -6.10 14.04 8.01
C PHE A 97 -6.91 13.92 6.70
N ASP A 98 -7.89 14.80 6.53
CA ASP A 98 -8.75 14.86 5.34
C ASP A 98 -7.99 15.38 4.12
N LEU A 99 -8.20 14.76 2.95
CA LEU A 99 -7.87 15.35 1.67
C LEU A 99 -9.04 16.19 1.19
N LEU A 100 -8.79 17.47 0.95
CA LEU A 100 -9.78 18.38 0.38
C LEU A 100 -9.40 18.72 -1.06
N ASP A 101 -10.39 19.07 -1.87
CA ASP A 101 -10.19 19.70 -3.17
C ASP A 101 -9.98 21.22 -3.01
N ARG A 102 -9.67 21.92 -4.10
CA ARG A 102 -9.39 23.37 -4.09
C ARG A 102 -10.57 24.22 -3.62
N ASP A 103 -11.78 23.77 -3.88
CA ASP A 103 -13.02 24.41 -3.42
C ASP A 103 -13.35 24.09 -1.94
N GLY A 104 -12.51 23.31 -1.27
CA GLY A 104 -12.70 22.85 0.10
C GLY A 104 -13.59 21.63 0.24
N SER A 105 -14.09 21.06 -0.86
CA SER A 105 -14.89 19.83 -0.82
C SER A 105 -14.04 18.62 -0.38
N LEU A 106 -14.69 17.66 0.29
CA LEU A 106 -14.02 16.49 0.83
C LEU A 106 -13.77 15.44 -0.25
N VAL A 107 -12.49 15.12 -0.52
CA VAL A 107 -12.08 14.04 -1.44
C VAL A 107 -11.95 12.72 -0.68
N TYR A 108 -11.15 12.72 0.40
CA TYR A 108 -10.99 11.56 1.26
C TYR A 108 -10.99 11.94 2.75
N LYS A 109 -11.86 11.31 3.53
CA LYS A 109 -11.95 11.52 4.97
C LYS A 109 -10.88 10.76 5.74
N ASN A 110 -10.00 11.46 6.45
CA ASN A 110 -8.99 10.89 7.34
C ASN A 110 -8.10 9.83 6.66
N ARG A 111 -7.71 10.07 5.40
CA ARG A 111 -6.92 9.13 4.59
C ARG A 111 -5.55 9.66 4.18
N VAL A 112 -5.16 10.88 4.51
CA VAL A 112 -3.82 11.37 4.18
C VAL A 112 -2.93 11.24 5.40
N ARG A 113 -1.86 10.44 5.33
CA ARG A 113 -0.85 10.37 6.39
C ARG A 113 0.28 11.37 6.13
N GLY A 114 0.58 12.20 7.12
CA GLY A 114 1.70 13.14 7.02
C GLY A 114 1.58 14.36 7.92
N ILE A 115 1.99 15.51 7.39
CA ILE A 115 1.95 16.81 8.07
C ILE A 115 0.87 17.66 7.37
N LYS A 116 -0.25 17.90 8.08
CA LYS A 116 -1.38 18.66 7.56
C LYS A 116 -0.95 20.03 7.01
N GLY A 117 -1.41 20.36 5.81
CA GLY A 117 -1.08 21.62 5.13
C GLY A 117 0.37 21.72 4.66
N LYS A 118 1.11 20.59 4.57
CA LYS A 118 2.50 20.60 4.12
C LYS A 118 2.84 19.44 3.19
N ILE A 119 2.66 18.19 3.64
CA ILE A 119 2.93 17.01 2.82
C ILE A 119 2.24 15.77 3.38
N GLY A 120 1.77 14.90 2.50
CA GLY A 120 1.33 13.56 2.86
C GLY A 120 1.11 12.66 1.66
N PHE A 121 0.66 11.45 1.93
CA PHE A 121 0.28 10.46 0.93
C PHE A 121 -0.95 9.69 1.43
N LEU A 122 -1.63 8.96 0.55
CA LEU A 122 -2.79 8.16 0.96
C LEU A 122 -2.36 7.03 1.90
N ASP A 123 -2.95 7.02 3.09
CA ASP A 123 -2.69 6.03 4.10
C ASP A 123 -3.08 4.63 3.63
N THR A 124 -2.13 3.73 3.85
CA THR A 124 -2.21 2.33 3.48
C THR A 124 -1.46 1.51 4.53
N GLU A 125 -1.77 0.23 4.60
CA GLU A 125 -1.06 -0.70 5.44
C GLU A 125 0.21 -1.18 4.70
N PHE A 126 1.38 -0.83 5.23
CA PHE A 126 2.64 -1.32 4.68
C PHE A 126 2.99 -2.68 5.28
N ILE A 127 3.20 -3.65 4.40
CA ILE A 127 3.68 -4.99 4.74
C ILE A 127 5.14 -5.10 4.32
N ALA A 128 6.00 -5.56 5.21
CA ALA A 128 7.42 -5.68 4.91
C ALA A 128 7.64 -6.65 3.73
N LYS A 129 8.55 -6.26 2.82
CA LYS A 129 8.93 -6.96 1.58
C LYS A 129 7.83 -7.04 0.52
N ASP A 130 6.66 -6.46 0.80
CA ASP A 130 5.55 -6.44 -0.13
C ASP A 130 5.55 -5.17 -1.00
N PRO A 131 5.48 -5.28 -2.34
CA PRO A 131 5.45 -4.13 -3.22
C PRO A 131 4.06 -3.54 -3.45
N ARG A 132 2.97 -4.23 -3.10
CA ARG A 132 1.61 -3.86 -3.54
C ARG A 132 1.15 -2.56 -2.92
N ALA A 133 1.29 -2.41 -1.60
CA ALA A 133 0.85 -1.22 -0.87
C ALA A 133 1.55 0.07 -1.35
N GLY A 134 2.82 -0.03 -1.76
CA GLY A 134 3.62 1.08 -2.27
C GLY A 134 3.57 1.26 -3.79
N SER A 135 2.96 0.34 -4.54
CA SER A 135 3.07 0.28 -6.00
C SER A 135 2.48 1.50 -6.73
N LYS A 136 1.45 2.12 -6.15
CA LYS A 136 0.78 3.30 -6.71
C LYS A 136 0.50 4.30 -5.60
N MET A 137 1.39 5.27 -5.44
CA MET A 137 1.33 6.25 -4.37
C MET A 137 1.34 7.67 -4.92
N PHE A 138 0.51 8.54 -4.36
CA PHE A 138 0.59 9.96 -4.60
C PHE A 138 1.28 10.65 -3.43
N TRP A 139 2.26 11.49 -3.74
CA TRP A 139 2.64 12.58 -2.84
C TRP A 139 1.70 13.75 -3.09
N TYR A 140 1.12 14.29 -2.03
CA TYR A 140 0.42 15.57 -2.00
C TYR A 140 1.27 16.56 -1.22
N VAL A 141 1.62 17.68 -1.82
CA VAL A 141 2.46 18.71 -1.22
C VAL A 141 1.73 20.06 -1.28
N TRP A 142 1.62 20.70 -0.12
CA TRP A 142 0.97 22.00 0.03
C TRP A 142 2.02 23.07 0.28
N GLY A 143 1.87 24.22 -0.36
CA GLY A 143 2.79 25.34 -0.29
C GLY A 143 2.79 26.17 -1.56
N ASP A 144 3.88 26.90 -1.78
CA ASP A 144 4.05 27.77 -2.94
C ASP A 144 4.36 26.94 -4.20
N TYR A 145 3.43 26.90 -5.15
CA TYR A 145 3.57 26.16 -6.41
C TYR A 145 4.89 26.46 -7.13
N ASP A 146 5.28 27.73 -7.24
CA ASP A 146 6.48 28.14 -7.97
C ASP A 146 7.77 27.64 -7.30
N LYS A 147 7.70 27.32 -6.00
CA LYS A 147 8.80 26.73 -5.23
C LYS A 147 8.79 25.20 -5.21
N LEU A 148 7.68 24.58 -5.62
CA LEU A 148 7.46 23.13 -5.54
C LEU A 148 7.45 22.45 -6.91
N ALA A 149 6.95 23.12 -7.95
CA ALA A 149 6.83 22.58 -9.29
C ALA A 149 8.20 22.24 -9.89
N ASN A 150 8.28 21.08 -10.55
CA ASN A 150 9.48 20.53 -11.19
C ASN A 150 10.65 20.34 -10.22
N LYS A 151 10.40 20.30 -8.90
CA LYS A 151 11.41 20.03 -7.89
C LYS A 151 11.51 18.54 -7.60
N THR A 152 12.71 18.07 -7.30
CA THR A 152 12.92 16.66 -6.96
C THR A 152 12.58 16.43 -5.50
N LEU A 153 11.55 15.63 -5.24
CA LEU A 153 11.24 15.07 -3.93
C LEU A 153 12.00 13.75 -3.75
N LYS A 154 12.74 13.65 -2.65
CA LYS A 154 13.40 12.42 -2.22
C LYS A 154 12.95 12.04 -0.83
N ALA A 155 12.48 10.82 -0.67
CA ALA A 155 12.12 10.24 0.62
C ALA A 155 13.14 9.16 1.01
N THR A 156 13.75 9.30 2.18
CA THR A 156 14.68 8.30 2.76
C THR A 156 14.11 7.81 4.08
N ALA A 157 13.89 6.52 4.24
CA ALA A 157 13.38 5.93 5.48
C ALA A 157 14.53 5.50 6.40
N ILE A 158 14.30 5.61 7.71
CA ILE A 158 15.19 5.11 8.77
C ILE A 158 14.35 4.24 9.71
N HIS A 159 14.82 3.03 10.03
CA HIS A 159 14.16 2.14 10.98
C HIS A 159 14.52 2.47 12.43
N GLU A 160 13.53 2.54 13.32
CA GLU A 160 13.70 2.91 14.74
C GLU A 160 14.74 2.03 15.45
N GLY A 161 14.48 0.73 15.56
CA GLY A 161 15.30 -0.16 16.38
C GLY A 161 16.64 -0.60 15.78
N THR A 162 16.97 -0.21 14.55
CA THR A 162 18.20 -0.73 13.88
C THR A 162 19.00 0.34 13.15
N GLY A 163 18.41 1.52 12.90
CA GLY A 163 19.05 2.58 12.13
C GLY A 163 19.24 2.29 10.64
N GLU A 164 18.74 1.14 10.13
CA GLU A 164 18.79 0.82 8.69
C GLU A 164 18.12 1.92 7.87
N LYS A 165 18.74 2.29 6.73
CA LYS A 165 18.25 3.35 5.85
C LYS A 165 18.14 2.89 4.41
N PHE A 166 17.13 3.38 3.72
CA PHE A 166 17.02 3.23 2.27
C PHE A 166 16.23 4.38 1.65
N VAL A 167 16.42 4.60 0.35
CA VAL A 167 15.61 5.55 -0.43
C VAL A 167 14.28 4.89 -0.77
N VAL A 168 13.18 5.43 -0.22
CA VAL A 168 11.81 4.95 -0.47
C VAL A 168 11.41 5.25 -1.92
N ASN A 169 11.59 6.50 -2.33
CA ASN A 169 11.41 6.93 -3.71
C ASN A 169 12.18 8.24 -3.95
N GLU A 170 12.41 8.55 -5.23
CA GLU A 170 12.93 9.82 -5.71
C GLU A 170 12.16 10.15 -6.99
N THR A 171 11.54 11.32 -7.04
CA THR A 171 10.57 11.66 -8.10
C THR A 171 10.46 13.18 -8.24
N GLU A 172 10.08 13.64 -9.42
CA GLU A 172 9.80 15.04 -9.66
C GLU A 172 8.36 15.38 -9.24
N LEU A 173 8.19 16.49 -8.53
CA LEU A 173 6.89 17.08 -8.23
C LEU A 173 6.31 17.73 -9.48
N GLN A 174 5.08 17.38 -9.79
CA GLN A 174 4.33 17.88 -10.93
C GLN A 174 3.24 18.84 -10.45
N GLY A 175 2.30 19.11 -11.35
CA GLY A 175 1.17 19.98 -11.13
C GLY A 175 0.27 19.62 -9.93
N PRO A 176 -0.63 20.55 -9.59
CA PRO A 176 -1.61 20.37 -8.53
C PRO A 176 -2.57 19.22 -8.84
N ILE A 177 -2.94 18.46 -7.81
CA ILE A 177 -4.02 17.47 -7.85
C ILE A 177 -4.84 17.65 -6.57
N TYR A 178 -6.17 17.73 -6.73
CA TYR A 178 -7.08 18.15 -5.66
C TYR A 178 -6.64 19.49 -5.04
N GLY A 179 -6.78 19.65 -3.73
CA GLY A 179 -6.34 20.83 -2.99
C GLY A 179 -4.84 20.89 -2.71
N ALA A 180 -4.01 20.01 -3.27
CA ALA A 180 -2.56 20.10 -3.15
C ALA A 180 -1.96 20.98 -4.25
N ASP A 181 -0.96 21.79 -3.90
CA ASP A 181 -0.31 22.73 -4.83
C ASP A 181 0.64 22.02 -5.78
N ALA A 182 1.32 20.98 -5.32
CA ALA A 182 2.13 20.09 -6.15
C ALA A 182 1.88 18.64 -5.78
N SER A 183 2.00 17.74 -6.76
CA SER A 183 1.75 16.32 -6.55
C SER A 183 2.53 15.47 -7.53
N THR A 184 2.66 14.18 -7.25
CA THR A 184 3.28 13.25 -8.20
C THR A 184 2.87 11.82 -7.90
N LEU A 185 2.59 11.06 -8.96
CA LEU A 185 2.36 9.63 -8.87
C LEU A 185 3.71 8.90 -8.91
N THR A 186 3.92 8.01 -7.97
CA THR A 186 5.19 7.28 -7.81
C THR A 186 4.94 5.89 -7.25
N SER A 187 6.01 5.14 -7.07
CA SER A 187 6.01 3.86 -6.35
C SER A 187 7.02 3.92 -5.23
N PHE A 188 6.63 3.45 -4.05
CA PHE A 188 7.55 3.28 -2.93
C PHE A 188 8.24 1.93 -3.05
N LYS A 189 9.56 1.91 -2.87
CA LYS A 189 10.28 0.65 -2.69
C LYS A 189 9.74 -0.07 -1.45
N PRO A 190 9.58 -1.41 -1.50
CA PRO A 190 9.10 -2.18 -0.35
C PRO A 190 9.97 -1.94 0.89
N PHE A 191 9.33 -1.76 2.04
CA PHE A 191 10.04 -1.69 3.31
C PHE A 191 10.68 -3.04 3.62
N PRO A 192 11.97 -3.13 3.96
CA PRO A 192 12.66 -4.42 4.07
C PRO A 192 12.25 -5.24 5.30
N LYS A 193 11.75 -4.58 6.35
CA LYS A 193 11.37 -5.22 7.62
C LYS A 193 10.27 -4.45 8.35
N LYS A 194 9.63 -5.17 9.28
CA LYS A 194 8.59 -4.64 10.17
C LYS A 194 9.14 -3.66 11.19
N GLY A 195 8.27 -2.79 11.70
CA GLY A 195 8.56 -1.81 12.74
C GLY A 195 8.23 -0.38 12.32
N LEU A 196 8.59 0.59 13.17
CA LEU A 196 8.44 2.00 12.86
C LEU A 196 9.56 2.47 11.92
N TRP A 197 9.14 3.17 10.88
CA TRP A 197 10.03 3.80 9.91
C TRP A 197 9.74 5.29 9.82
N LYS A 198 10.77 6.10 9.99
CA LYS A 198 10.71 7.55 9.79
C LYS A 198 11.23 7.87 8.40
N MET A 199 10.34 8.31 7.52
CA MET A 199 10.66 8.83 6.19
C MET A 199 11.04 10.30 6.30
N ASN A 200 12.30 10.62 6.06
CA ASN A 200 12.77 11.99 5.91
C ASN A 200 12.60 12.41 4.45
N ILE A 201 11.88 13.50 4.23
CA ILE A 201 11.61 14.06 2.93
C ILE A 201 12.51 15.29 2.72
N SER A 202 13.16 15.34 1.57
CA SER A 202 13.83 16.54 1.06
C SER A 202 13.27 16.94 -0.30
N ILE A 203 13.25 18.24 -0.58
CA ILE A 203 12.91 18.81 -1.89
C ILE A 203 14.13 19.59 -2.39
N ASP A 204 14.65 19.24 -3.57
CA ASP A 204 15.92 19.75 -4.13
C ASP A 204 17.07 19.70 -3.10
N GLY A 205 17.18 18.57 -2.38
CA GLY A 205 18.19 18.35 -1.35
C GLY A 205 17.99 19.12 -0.04
N LYS A 206 17.00 20.00 0.06
CA LYS A 206 16.69 20.74 1.29
C LYS A 206 15.71 19.94 2.17
N PRO A 207 15.97 19.79 3.48
CA PRO A 207 15.04 19.12 4.39
C PRO A 207 13.65 19.77 4.33
N TYR A 208 12.62 18.95 4.12
CA TYR A 208 11.24 19.42 3.99
C TYR A 208 10.37 18.96 5.17
N GLY A 209 10.49 17.71 5.60
CA GLY A 209 9.73 17.20 6.75
C GLY A 209 9.99 15.71 6.97
N SER A 210 9.31 15.13 7.94
CA SER A 210 9.41 13.71 8.24
C SER A 210 8.03 13.09 8.52
N ILE A 211 7.81 11.87 8.04
CA ILE A 211 6.58 11.11 8.27
C ILE A 211 6.96 9.74 8.84
N VAL A 212 6.37 9.36 9.97
CA VAL A 212 6.58 8.06 10.60
C VAL A 212 5.43 7.12 10.22
N VAL A 213 5.77 5.93 9.75
CA VAL A 213 4.82 4.85 9.40
C VAL A 213 5.11 3.61 10.24
N ASN A 214 4.08 2.80 10.45
CA ASN A 214 4.23 1.46 10.99
C ASN A 214 4.18 0.44 9.85
N VAL A 215 5.15 -0.45 9.80
CA VAL A 215 5.24 -1.53 8.81
C VAL A 215 5.03 -2.86 9.53
N LYS A 216 4.08 -3.68 9.07
CA LYS A 216 3.82 -5.01 9.64
C LYS A 216 4.85 -6.05 9.17
N ALA A 217 4.87 -7.18 9.86
CA ALA A 217 5.57 -8.39 9.43
C ALA A 217 5.24 -8.75 7.98
N PRO A 218 6.16 -9.39 7.23
CA PRO A 218 5.81 -9.96 5.94
C PRO A 218 4.61 -10.90 6.06
N TYR A 219 3.91 -11.09 4.94
CA TYR A 219 2.92 -12.13 4.82
C TYR A 219 3.50 -13.51 5.16
N ILE A 220 2.67 -14.35 5.77
CA ILE A 220 3.04 -15.74 6.04
C ILE A 220 3.16 -16.43 4.69
N ALA A 221 4.32 -16.99 4.40
CA ALA A 221 4.59 -17.58 3.11
C ALA A 221 5.42 -18.85 3.23
N THR A 222 5.24 -19.73 2.24
CA THR A 222 6.17 -20.80 1.87
C THR A 222 6.95 -20.36 0.62
N LYS A 223 7.61 -21.29 -0.09
CA LYS A 223 8.31 -20.97 -1.34
C LYS A 223 7.31 -20.61 -2.46
N ASN A 224 6.19 -21.30 -2.50
CA ASN A 224 5.22 -21.23 -3.59
C ASN A 224 3.81 -20.75 -3.18
N ALA A 225 3.58 -20.48 -1.90
CA ALA A 225 2.30 -19.98 -1.43
C ALA A 225 2.48 -18.83 -0.43
N GLU A 226 1.56 -17.87 -0.46
CA GLU A 226 1.54 -16.71 0.44
C GLU A 226 0.11 -16.48 0.95
N PHE A 227 -0.05 -16.43 2.27
CA PHE A 227 -1.29 -16.05 2.92
C PHE A 227 -1.33 -14.54 3.02
N TYR A 228 -2.44 -13.90 2.65
CA TYR A 228 -2.68 -12.47 2.85
C TYR A 228 -3.02 -12.20 4.32
N LEU A 229 -2.09 -12.60 5.19
CA LEU A 229 -2.15 -12.57 6.63
C LEU A 229 -0.71 -12.46 7.16
N THR A 230 -0.48 -11.55 8.09
CA THR A 230 0.84 -11.36 8.71
C THR A 230 0.86 -11.96 10.11
N GLU A 231 2.06 -12.28 10.62
CA GLU A 231 2.22 -12.70 12.02
C GLU A 231 1.71 -11.69 13.05
N ASP A 232 1.58 -10.41 12.67
CA ASP A 232 1.06 -9.39 13.57
C ASP A 232 -0.46 -9.52 13.77
N ASP A 233 -1.15 -10.12 12.79
CA ASP A 233 -2.61 -10.26 12.74
C ASP A 233 -3.10 -11.67 13.10
N VAL A 234 -2.22 -12.66 13.25
CA VAL A 234 -2.62 -14.04 13.59
C VAL A 234 -2.94 -14.17 15.08
N LYS A 235 -4.17 -14.56 15.39
CA LYS A 235 -4.67 -14.71 16.76
C LYS A 235 -5.63 -15.89 16.86
N VAL A 236 -5.74 -16.44 18.07
CA VAL A 236 -6.71 -17.49 18.37
C VAL A 236 -8.13 -17.04 18.00
N GLY A 237 -8.87 -17.90 17.29
CA GLY A 237 -10.27 -17.66 16.93
C GLY A 237 -10.54 -16.61 15.85
N LEU A 238 -9.52 -15.96 15.27
CA LEU A 238 -9.71 -14.74 14.47
C LEU A 238 -9.00 -14.75 13.13
N ASN A 239 -9.40 -15.60 12.18
CA ASN A 239 -8.81 -15.60 10.83
C ASN A 239 -9.75 -16.23 9.80
N SER A 240 -10.81 -15.52 9.42
CA SER A 240 -11.77 -15.97 8.40
C SER A 240 -11.52 -15.31 7.04
N ASP A 241 -11.97 -15.96 5.97
CA ASP A 241 -11.87 -15.46 4.59
C ASP A 241 -10.44 -15.02 4.20
N VAL A 242 -9.42 -15.76 4.67
CA VAL A 242 -8.01 -15.51 4.36
C VAL A 242 -7.74 -15.92 2.91
N ILE A 243 -7.14 -15.00 2.15
CA ILE A 243 -6.69 -15.29 0.78
C ILE A 243 -5.34 -16.01 0.87
N LEU A 244 -5.23 -17.10 0.13
CA LEU A 244 -4.00 -17.83 -0.13
C LEU A 244 -3.67 -17.71 -1.61
N GLU A 245 -2.61 -16.99 -1.92
CA GLU A 245 -2.04 -16.91 -3.26
C GLU A 245 -1.06 -18.06 -3.46
N VAL A 246 -1.24 -18.82 -4.54
CA VAL A 246 -0.33 -19.91 -4.94
C VAL A 246 0.27 -19.57 -6.29
N LYS A 247 1.58 -19.76 -6.43
CA LYS A 247 2.30 -19.57 -7.71
C LYS A 247 1.89 -20.63 -8.73
N GLY A 248 1.70 -20.18 -9.97
CA GLY A 248 1.28 -21.00 -11.09
C GLY A 248 -0.24 -21.16 -11.19
N GLU A 249 -0.69 -21.69 -12.32
CA GLU A 249 -2.08 -22.07 -12.50
C GLU A 249 -2.37 -23.38 -11.74
N ARG A 250 -3.46 -23.38 -10.97
CA ARG A 250 -3.98 -24.58 -10.29
C ARG A 250 -5.34 -24.96 -10.85
N LYS A 251 -5.54 -26.26 -11.05
CA LYS A 251 -6.80 -26.85 -11.52
C LYS A 251 -7.65 -27.38 -10.37
N GLU A 252 -7.05 -27.54 -9.19
CA GLU A 252 -7.74 -28.03 -8.01
C GLU A 252 -8.69 -26.97 -7.49
N SER A 253 -9.99 -27.27 -7.46
CA SER A 253 -11.00 -26.37 -6.88
C SER A 253 -10.89 -26.23 -5.35
N LYS A 254 -10.12 -27.12 -4.72
CA LYS A 254 -9.93 -27.18 -3.27
C LYS A 254 -8.54 -27.69 -2.92
N ILE A 255 -7.90 -27.04 -1.95
CA ILE A 255 -6.67 -27.51 -1.30
C ILE A 255 -6.87 -27.56 0.22
N ILE A 256 -6.10 -28.42 0.89
CA ILE A 256 -6.11 -28.52 2.36
C ILE A 256 -4.82 -27.92 2.90
N VAL A 257 -4.95 -26.89 3.71
CA VAL A 257 -3.86 -26.35 4.53
C VAL A 257 -3.90 -27.07 5.87
N LYS A 258 -2.78 -27.64 6.30
CA LYS A 258 -2.66 -28.28 7.62
C LYS A 258 -1.86 -27.39 8.55
N ALA A 259 -2.18 -27.37 9.83
CA ALA A 259 -1.33 -26.74 10.84
C ALA A 259 -1.13 -27.70 12.01
N ALA A 260 0.11 -27.90 12.44
CA ALA A 260 0.45 -28.69 13.62
C ALA A 260 1.07 -27.80 14.69
N LEU A 261 0.63 -27.93 15.94
CA LEU A 261 1.24 -27.22 17.06
C LEU A 261 2.63 -27.79 17.32
N ILE A 262 3.67 -26.96 17.38
CA ILE A 262 5.06 -27.46 17.51
C ILE A 262 5.29 -28.16 18.86
N THR A 263 4.59 -27.73 19.92
CA THR A 263 4.73 -28.33 21.25
C THR A 263 3.92 -29.61 21.43
N ASP A 264 2.98 -29.89 20.52
CA ASP A 264 2.15 -31.08 20.52
C ASP A 264 1.83 -31.45 19.06
N GLU A 265 2.69 -32.25 18.45
CA GLU A 265 2.54 -32.63 17.03
C GLU A 265 1.27 -33.47 16.77
N SER A 266 0.62 -34.00 17.81
CA SER A 266 -0.68 -34.68 17.67
C SER A 266 -1.84 -33.70 17.49
N HIS A 267 -1.65 -32.44 17.90
CA HIS A 267 -2.62 -31.37 17.77
C HIS A 267 -2.54 -30.75 16.36
N ILE A 268 -3.33 -31.31 15.45
CA ILE A 268 -3.35 -30.96 14.03
C ILE A 268 -4.71 -30.39 13.62
N LEU A 269 -4.69 -29.22 13.00
CA LEU A 269 -5.84 -28.58 12.37
C LEU A 269 -5.76 -28.70 10.85
N SER A 270 -6.92 -28.80 10.19
CA SER A 270 -7.03 -28.87 8.74
C SER A 270 -8.05 -27.85 8.23
N PHE A 271 -7.60 -27.05 7.27
CA PHE A 271 -8.33 -25.91 6.76
C PHE A 271 -8.59 -26.07 5.26
N PRO A 272 -9.85 -26.21 4.84
CA PRO A 272 -10.19 -26.24 3.42
C PRO A 272 -10.09 -24.84 2.83
N TYR A 273 -9.39 -24.73 1.71
CA TYR A 273 -9.25 -23.52 0.91
C TYR A 273 -9.82 -23.79 -0.47
N TYR A 274 -10.73 -22.94 -0.93
CA TYR A 274 -11.46 -23.10 -2.19
C TYR A 274 -10.98 -22.09 -3.22
N GLN A 275 -10.77 -22.54 -4.44
CA GLN A 275 -10.30 -21.69 -5.52
C GLN A 275 -11.33 -20.59 -5.79
N ASP A 276 -10.89 -19.33 -5.81
CA ASP A 276 -11.72 -18.19 -6.24
C ASP A 276 -11.47 -17.93 -7.72
N ALA A 277 -10.21 -17.70 -8.10
CA ALA A 277 -9.83 -17.34 -9.46
C ALA A 277 -8.33 -17.51 -9.71
N SER A 278 -7.95 -17.48 -10.99
CA SER A 278 -6.56 -17.45 -11.46
C SER A 278 -6.31 -16.17 -12.24
N PHE A 279 -5.17 -15.52 -12.01
CA PHE A 279 -4.83 -14.23 -12.61
C PHE A 279 -3.35 -14.22 -13.04
N TYR A 280 -2.98 -13.24 -13.85
CA TYR A 280 -1.59 -12.88 -14.07
C TYR A 280 -1.19 -11.81 -13.06
N ASN A 281 -0.05 -12.01 -12.39
CA ASN A 281 0.53 -10.98 -11.54
C ASN A 281 1.24 -9.90 -12.38
N VAL A 282 1.76 -8.86 -11.72
CA VAL A 282 2.45 -7.73 -12.39
C VAL A 282 3.69 -8.13 -13.21
N THR A 283 4.24 -9.32 -12.96
CA THR A 283 5.38 -9.87 -13.71
C THR A 283 4.95 -10.79 -14.87
N GLY A 284 3.64 -10.93 -15.11
CA GLY A 284 3.07 -11.82 -16.12
C GLY A 284 3.03 -13.29 -15.69
N ASN A 285 3.39 -13.61 -14.44
CA ASN A 285 3.31 -14.98 -13.94
C ASN A 285 1.89 -15.30 -13.50
N THR A 286 1.41 -16.49 -13.84
CA THR A 286 0.11 -16.97 -13.35
C THR A 286 0.17 -17.23 -11.86
N ILE A 287 -0.88 -16.82 -11.16
CA ILE A 287 -1.15 -17.10 -9.75
C ILE A 287 -2.58 -17.61 -9.63
N THR A 288 -2.83 -18.48 -8.67
CA THR A 288 -4.18 -18.92 -8.31
C THR A 288 -4.49 -18.51 -6.87
N HIS A 289 -5.64 -17.89 -6.67
CA HIS A 289 -6.14 -17.49 -5.36
C HIS A 289 -7.11 -18.54 -4.84
N PHE A 290 -6.90 -18.92 -3.59
CA PHE A 290 -7.84 -19.69 -2.80
C PHE A 290 -8.32 -18.86 -1.61
N THR A 291 -9.55 -19.05 -1.18
CA THR A 291 -10.08 -18.45 0.05
C THR A 291 -10.48 -19.54 1.03
N GLY A 292 -10.15 -19.35 2.30
CA GLY A 292 -10.51 -20.26 3.37
C GLY A 292 -10.30 -19.63 4.74
N ASP A 293 -10.69 -20.37 5.78
CA ASP A 293 -10.48 -19.94 7.16
C ASP A 293 -9.18 -20.54 7.71
N LEU A 294 -8.42 -19.80 8.50
CA LEU A 294 -7.17 -20.25 9.14
C LEU A 294 -7.26 -20.07 10.66
N ILE A 295 -8.27 -20.68 11.28
CA ILE A 295 -8.63 -20.42 12.67
C ILE A 295 -7.85 -21.35 13.61
N PHE A 296 -6.93 -20.76 14.38
CA PHE A 296 -6.21 -21.48 15.43
C PHE A 296 -7.03 -21.51 16.72
N ASP A 297 -6.98 -22.63 17.44
CA ASP A 297 -7.71 -22.86 18.69
C ASP A 297 -6.89 -22.56 19.95
N THR A 298 -5.57 -22.52 19.82
CA THR A 298 -4.64 -22.29 20.94
C THR A 298 -3.46 -21.42 20.53
N PRO A 299 -2.93 -20.58 21.46
CA PRO A 299 -1.76 -19.76 21.18
C PRO A 299 -0.51 -20.64 21.16
N GLY A 300 0.50 -20.24 20.37
CA GLY A 300 1.76 -20.98 20.29
C GLY A 300 2.40 -20.90 18.91
N LYS A 301 3.49 -21.66 18.73
CA LYS A 301 4.13 -21.78 17.42
C LYS A 301 3.50 -22.93 16.65
N TRP A 302 3.03 -22.64 15.45
CA TRP A 302 2.36 -23.59 14.58
C TRP A 302 3.15 -23.77 13.29
N LYS A 303 3.32 -25.02 12.88
CA LYS A 303 3.85 -25.37 11.55
C LYS A 303 2.69 -25.48 10.58
N ILE A 304 2.52 -24.48 9.72
CA ILE A 304 1.55 -24.49 8.63
C ILE A 304 2.16 -25.21 7.44
N THR A 305 1.42 -26.12 6.82
CA THR A 305 1.81 -26.89 5.64
C THR A 305 0.76 -26.76 4.54
N VAL A 306 1.21 -26.36 3.36
CA VAL A 306 0.38 -26.20 2.15
C VAL A 306 1.16 -26.73 0.97
N LEU A 307 0.52 -27.60 0.16
CA LEU A 307 1.14 -28.20 -1.04
C LEU A 307 2.52 -28.85 -0.77
N GLY A 308 2.68 -29.46 0.40
CA GLY A 308 3.94 -30.12 0.82
C GLY A 308 5.04 -29.18 1.33
N GLU A 309 4.81 -27.87 1.31
CA GLU A 309 5.74 -26.88 1.86
C GLU A 309 5.26 -26.40 3.22
N SER A 310 6.20 -26.12 4.12
CA SER A 310 5.87 -25.66 5.47
C SER A 310 6.51 -24.32 5.82
N THR A 311 5.82 -23.60 6.69
CA THR A 311 6.31 -22.39 7.35
C THR A 311 5.87 -22.39 8.82
N VAL A 312 6.52 -21.59 9.66
CA VAL A 312 6.20 -21.49 11.09
C VAL A 312 5.61 -20.12 11.38
N VAL A 313 4.48 -20.09 12.09
CA VAL A 313 3.83 -18.87 12.56
C VAL A 313 3.73 -18.89 14.08
N ASN A 314 3.83 -17.73 14.72
CA ASN A 314 3.51 -17.59 16.14
C ASN A 314 2.10 -16.98 16.32
N VAL A 315 1.17 -17.78 16.81
CA VAL A 315 -0.23 -17.40 17.06
C VAL A 315 -0.34 -16.78 18.45
N LYS A 316 -0.87 -15.55 18.50
CA LYS A 316 -1.08 -14.80 19.75
C LYS A 316 -2.47 -15.11 20.34
N LYS A 317 -2.64 -14.79 21.62
CA LYS A 317 -3.96 -14.78 22.26
C LYS A 317 -4.87 -13.71 21.66
#